data_AF-A0A9P7D1F7-F1
#
_entry.id   AF-A0A9P7D1F7-F1
#
_cell.length_a   1.000
_cell.length_b   1.000
_cell.length_c   1.000
_cell.angle_alpha   90.00
_cell.angle_beta   90.00
_cell.angle_gamma   90.00
#
_symmetry.space_group_name_H-M   'P 1'
#
loop_
_entity.id
_entity.type
_entity.pdbx_description
1 polymer ?
#
loop_
_entity_poly.entity_id
_entity_poly.type
_entity_poly.pdbx_seq_one_letter_code
_entity_poly.pdbx_strand_id
1 'polypeptide(L)'
;MYMLTLSALIRSRQMMKKHLTPSFVAIEQGQPGAGKGKALSAVDSALEGLEENTWVHLTYHGKQDPMQPYNSHFIMRDEHLMLLDIMDRGIPHAEFTFLSACHTAVGDEETPDEAIHLAAGLQFSGFKSVVDMLWEVDDAVAKHVVEAFYTYMFHPKEVGVMDPMKAAWALNCATHTLKTKVPLEQRMVFIHIGV
;
A
#
# COMPACT_ATOMS: atom_id res chain seq x y z
N MET A 1 -7.79 -4.19 -12.34
CA MET A 1 -8.81 -3.26 -12.88
C MET A 1 -9.38 -2.26 -11.85
N TYR A 2 -9.23 -2.45 -10.52
CA TYR A 2 -9.78 -1.52 -9.52
C TYR A 2 -8.88 -0.31 -9.19
N MET A 3 -7.57 -0.42 -9.41
CA MET A 3 -6.57 0.63 -9.15
C MET A 3 -6.78 1.94 -9.92
N LEU A 4 -7.19 1.86 -11.19
CA LEU A 4 -7.52 3.05 -11.99
C LEU A 4 -8.71 3.81 -11.41
N THR A 5 -9.74 3.08 -10.94
CA THR A 5 -10.90 3.64 -10.26
C THR A 5 -10.53 4.23 -8.90
N LEU A 6 -9.60 3.60 -8.19
CA LEU A 6 -9.11 4.10 -6.91
C LEU A 6 -8.30 5.40 -7.07
N SER A 7 -7.34 5.43 -7.98
CA SER A 7 -6.58 6.64 -8.30
C SER A 7 -7.49 7.79 -8.74
N ALA A 8 -8.53 7.50 -9.53
CA ALA A 8 -9.53 8.49 -9.90
C ALA A 8 -10.39 8.95 -8.70
N LEU A 9 -10.78 8.03 -7.80
CA LEU A 9 -11.52 8.34 -6.58
C LEU A 9 -10.70 9.27 -5.66
N ILE A 10 -9.43 8.97 -5.48
CA ILE A 10 -8.53 9.72 -4.63
C ILE A 10 -8.26 11.10 -5.25
N ARG A 11 -7.89 11.15 -6.54
CA ARG A 11 -7.68 12.43 -7.26
C ARG A 11 -8.92 13.32 -7.30
N SER A 12 -10.12 12.74 -7.48
CA SER A 12 -11.37 13.51 -7.49
C SER A 12 -11.71 14.09 -6.11
N ARG A 13 -11.32 13.40 -5.03
CA ARG A 13 -11.51 13.86 -3.64
C ARG A 13 -10.37 14.77 -3.15
N GLN A 14 -9.25 14.82 -3.87
CA GLN A 14 -8.07 15.66 -3.59
C GLN A 14 -8.00 16.97 -4.39
N MET A 15 -9.03 17.36 -5.15
CA MET A 15 -8.97 18.57 -6.00
C MET A 15 -8.83 19.88 -5.20
N MET A 16 -7.63 20.18 -4.66
CA MET A 16 -7.17 21.53 -4.30
C MET A 16 -5.64 21.64 -4.35
N LYS A 17 -5.20 22.44 -5.35
CA LYS A 17 -3.96 23.24 -5.48
C LYS A 17 -2.60 22.51 -5.49
N LYS A 18 -1.95 22.67 -6.65
CA LYS A 18 -0.72 22.06 -7.13
C LYS A 18 0.54 22.14 -6.27
N HIS A 19 0.60 22.76 -5.09
CA HIS A 19 1.92 23.15 -4.55
C HIS A 19 2.16 23.08 -3.03
N LEU A 20 1.32 22.48 -2.18
CA LEU A 20 1.67 22.31 -0.74
C LEU A 20 0.75 21.32 0.03
N THR A 21 0.38 20.19 -0.57
CA THR A 21 -0.49 19.17 0.05
C THR A 21 0.09 17.77 -0.12
N PRO A 22 -0.26 16.79 0.76
CA PRO A 22 0.23 15.43 0.63
C PRO A 22 -0.13 14.87 -0.77
N SER A 23 0.88 14.44 -1.52
CA SER A 23 0.73 13.79 -2.82
C SER A 23 0.44 12.30 -2.66
N PHE A 24 -0.40 11.78 -3.56
CA PHE A 24 -0.77 10.36 -3.60
C PHE A 24 -0.37 9.71 -4.93
N VAL A 25 0.25 8.53 -4.84
CA VAL A 25 0.52 7.67 -6.00
C VAL A 25 0.04 6.25 -5.72
N ALA A 26 -0.54 5.61 -6.75
CA ALA A 26 -0.73 4.17 -6.78
C ALA A 26 0.31 3.57 -7.72
N ILE A 27 1.12 2.64 -7.22
CA ILE A 27 2.16 1.98 -7.99
C ILE A 27 1.78 0.50 -8.15
N GLU A 28 1.76 0.03 -9.39
CA GLU A 28 1.33 -1.33 -9.76
C GLU A 28 2.45 -2.09 -10.49
N GLN A 29 2.39 -3.42 -10.49
CA GLN A 29 3.36 -4.35 -11.10
C GLN A 29 3.74 -4.06 -12.57
N GLY A 30 3.01 -3.21 -13.30
CA GLY A 30 3.11 -3.09 -14.76
C GLY A 30 3.36 -1.70 -15.35
N GLN A 31 3.50 -0.61 -14.57
CA GLN A 31 3.72 0.72 -15.14
C GLN A 31 5.20 1.12 -15.15
N PRO A 32 5.82 1.30 -16.33
CA PRO A 32 7.03 2.12 -16.43
C PRO A 32 6.65 3.54 -16.01
N GLY A 33 7.45 4.15 -15.13
CA GLY A 33 7.26 5.54 -14.75
C GLY A 33 7.20 6.41 -16.01
N ALA A 34 6.21 7.30 -16.08
CA ALA A 34 6.11 8.30 -17.14
C ALA A 34 7.16 9.41 -16.92
N GLY A 35 8.44 9.03 -16.84
CA GLY A 35 9.57 9.94 -16.72
C GLY A 35 9.93 10.55 -18.07
N LYS A 36 10.09 11.87 -18.13
CA LYS A 36 10.65 12.57 -19.28
C LYS A 36 12.14 12.27 -19.39
N GLY A 37 12.50 11.22 -20.13
CA GLY A 37 13.88 10.90 -20.54
C GLY A 37 14.40 9.58 -19.98
N LYS A 38 14.90 8.70 -20.88
CA LYS A 38 15.34 7.30 -20.68
C LYS A 38 14.32 6.40 -19.96
N ALA A 39 14.02 5.22 -20.51
CA ALA A 39 13.12 4.28 -19.84
C ALA A 39 13.77 3.82 -18.53
N LEU A 40 13.18 4.22 -17.40
CA LEU A 40 13.55 3.76 -16.07
C LEU A 40 13.13 2.29 -15.90
N SER A 41 13.86 1.55 -15.06
CA SER A 41 13.41 0.22 -14.64
C SER A 41 12.11 0.34 -13.83
N ALA A 42 11.37 -0.76 -13.68
CA ALA A 42 10.19 -0.80 -12.81
C ALA A 42 10.54 -0.49 -11.35
N VAL A 43 11.74 -0.88 -10.90
CA VAL A 43 12.27 -0.62 -9.55
C VAL A 43 12.56 0.87 -9.38
N ASP A 44 13.30 1.49 -10.30
CA ASP A 44 13.62 2.92 -10.21
C ASP A 44 12.35 3.77 -10.24
N SER A 45 11.39 3.41 -11.10
CA SER A 45 10.10 4.10 -11.18
C SER A 45 9.31 4.02 -9.87
N ALA A 46 9.37 2.87 -9.19
CA ALA A 46 8.71 2.70 -7.89
C ALA A 46 9.43 3.48 -6.80
N LEU A 47 10.77 3.45 -6.76
CA LEU A 47 11.57 4.23 -5.82
C LEU A 47 11.34 5.74 -6.00
N GLU A 48 11.34 6.26 -7.23
CA GLU A 48 10.98 7.66 -7.51
C GLU A 48 9.55 7.97 -7.03
N GLY A 49 8.59 7.06 -7.28
CA GLY A 49 7.23 7.19 -6.77
C GLY A 49 7.15 7.28 -5.25
N LEU A 50 7.95 6.49 -4.53
CA LEU A 50 8.05 6.52 -3.07
C LEU A 50 8.70 7.82 -2.56
N GLU A 51 9.69 8.36 -3.26
CA GLU A 51 10.38 9.60 -2.89
C GLU A 51 9.52 10.85 -3.12
N GLU A 52 8.81 10.91 -4.25
CA GLU A 52 8.02 12.09 -4.65
C GLU A 52 6.64 12.16 -3.98
N ASN A 53 6.21 11.09 -3.30
CA ASN A 53 4.88 10.99 -2.74
C ASN A 53 4.85 10.74 -1.24
N THR A 54 4.02 11.52 -0.57
CA THR A 54 3.77 11.37 0.87
C THR A 54 2.86 10.16 1.17
N TRP A 55 1.99 9.78 0.23
CA TRP A 55 1.02 8.72 0.38
C TRP A 55 1.11 7.75 -0.80
N VAL A 56 1.19 6.47 -0.50
CA VAL A 56 1.45 5.45 -1.51
C VAL A 56 0.45 4.31 -1.39
N HIS A 57 -0.03 3.81 -2.51
CA HIS A 57 -0.72 2.53 -2.58
C HIS A 57 0.10 1.59 -3.44
N LEU A 58 0.57 0.49 -2.86
CA LEU A 58 1.41 -0.49 -3.55
C LEU A 58 0.57 -1.72 -3.88
N THR A 59 0.49 -2.08 -5.15
CA THR A 59 -0.13 -3.33 -5.63
C THR A 59 0.91 -4.21 -6.30
N TYR A 60 1.52 -5.08 -5.51
CA TYR A 60 2.58 -5.98 -5.95
C TYR A 60 2.41 -7.37 -5.33
N HIS A 61 2.86 -8.41 -6.01
CA HIS A 61 3.12 -9.65 -5.30
C HIS A 61 4.35 -9.46 -4.40
N GLY A 62 4.19 -9.63 -3.10
CA GLY A 62 5.30 -9.65 -2.16
C GLY A 62 5.85 -11.06 -2.03
N LYS A 63 7.18 -11.19 -1.95
CA LYS A 63 7.84 -12.42 -1.54
C LYS A 63 8.71 -12.12 -0.33
N GLN A 64 8.46 -12.87 0.74
CA GLN A 64 9.17 -12.72 2.00
C GLN A 64 10.26 -13.80 2.09
N ASP A 65 11.38 -13.43 2.71
CA ASP A 65 12.47 -14.36 3.03
C ASP A 65 12.55 -14.52 4.55
N PRO A 66 12.02 -15.61 5.12
CA PRO A 66 11.96 -15.80 6.57
C PRO A 66 13.33 -15.94 7.22
N MET A 67 14.32 -16.42 6.46
CA MET A 67 15.68 -16.58 6.97
C MET A 67 16.47 -15.27 6.90
N GLN A 68 16.12 -14.38 5.96
CA GLN A 68 16.75 -13.08 5.78
C GLN A 68 15.68 -12.01 5.52
N PRO A 69 14.99 -11.47 6.55
CA PRO A 69 13.85 -10.57 6.38
C PRO A 69 14.11 -9.34 5.52
N TYR A 70 15.36 -8.83 5.53
CA TYR A 70 15.79 -7.70 4.70
C TYR A 70 15.87 -8.01 3.20
N ASN A 71 15.88 -9.30 2.82
CA ASN A 71 15.78 -9.75 1.43
C ASN A 71 14.34 -9.89 0.94
N SER A 72 13.35 -9.61 1.79
CA SER A 72 11.95 -9.53 1.37
C SER A 72 11.82 -8.46 0.28
N HIS A 73 11.04 -8.77 -0.75
CA HIS A 73 10.94 -7.92 -1.93
C HIS A 73 9.56 -7.93 -2.55
N PHE A 74 9.27 -6.86 -3.27
CA PHE A 74 8.14 -6.79 -4.18
C PHE A 74 8.58 -7.30 -5.55
N ILE A 75 7.85 -8.29 -6.08
CA ILE A 75 8.07 -8.81 -7.42
C ILE A 75 7.60 -7.73 -8.42
N MET A 76 8.52 -7.20 -9.22
CA MET A 76 8.22 -6.28 -10.31
C MET A 76 8.28 -7.02 -11.65
N ARG A 77 7.86 -6.37 -12.73
CA ARG A 77 7.86 -6.94 -14.09
C ARG A 77 9.23 -7.48 -14.52
N ASP A 78 10.29 -6.71 -14.24
CA ASP A 78 11.63 -6.96 -14.78
C ASP A 78 12.67 -7.27 -13.69
N GLU A 79 12.41 -6.90 -12.42
CA GLU A 79 13.32 -7.07 -11.27
C GLU A 79 12.56 -7.18 -9.92
N HIS A 80 13.28 -7.22 -8.80
CA HIS A 80 12.73 -7.22 -7.45
C HIS A 80 13.02 -5.88 -6.76
N LEU A 81 12.00 -5.24 -6.20
CA LEU A 81 12.19 -4.07 -5.34
C LEU A 81 12.43 -4.58 -3.91
N MET A 82 13.68 -4.57 -3.46
CA MET A 82 14.04 -5.08 -2.14
C MET A 82 13.60 -4.09 -1.06
N LEU A 83 13.20 -4.61 0.10
CA LEU A 83 12.90 -3.77 1.26
C LEU A 83 14.13 -2.92 1.67
N LEU A 84 15.34 -3.49 1.54
CA LEU A 84 16.58 -2.77 1.79
C LEU A 84 16.76 -1.57 0.85
N ASP A 85 16.42 -1.71 -0.44
CA ASP A 85 16.50 -0.60 -1.40
C ASP A 85 15.59 0.56 -0.97
N ILE A 86 14.40 0.25 -0.45
CA ILE A 86 13.45 1.27 0.06
C ILE A 86 14.01 1.97 1.31
N MET A 87 14.61 1.20 2.23
CA MET A 87 15.22 1.76 3.45
C MET A 87 16.43 2.64 3.14
N ASP A 88 17.26 2.25 2.18
CA ASP A 88 18.49 2.97 1.81
C ASP A 88 18.20 4.21 0.95
N ARG A 89 17.09 4.23 0.21
CA ARG A 89 16.72 5.35 -0.68
C ARG A 89 16.46 6.65 0.09
N GLY A 90 15.93 6.54 1.31
CA GLY A 90 15.53 7.67 2.14
C GLY A 90 14.27 8.36 1.60
N ILE A 91 13.13 8.11 2.25
CA ILE A 91 11.81 8.64 1.85
C ILE A 91 11.32 9.69 2.85
N PRO A 92 11.92 10.89 2.88
CA PRO A 92 11.75 11.87 3.99
C PRO A 92 10.33 12.43 4.12
N HIS A 93 9.49 12.20 3.12
CA HIS A 93 8.12 12.71 3.05
C HIS A 93 7.07 11.62 3.26
N ALA A 94 7.46 10.37 3.49
CA ALA A 94 6.55 9.27 3.67
C ALA A 94 5.63 9.48 4.89
N GLU A 95 4.32 9.35 4.68
CA GLU A 95 3.31 9.49 5.73
C GLU A 95 2.43 8.25 5.83
N PHE A 96 1.93 7.75 4.70
CA PHE A 96 1.01 6.62 4.69
C PHE A 96 1.30 5.68 3.51
N THR A 97 1.23 4.37 3.76
CA THR A 97 1.16 3.38 2.68
C THR A 97 0.05 2.37 2.91
N PHE A 98 -0.62 1.99 1.82
CA PHE A 98 -1.49 0.82 1.77
C PHE A 98 -0.84 -0.22 0.87
N LEU A 99 -0.46 -1.35 1.46
CA LEU A 99 0.03 -2.53 0.77
C LEU A 99 -1.15 -3.43 0.42
N SER A 100 -1.53 -3.47 -0.85
CA SER A 100 -2.36 -4.56 -1.37
C SER A 100 -1.45 -5.63 -1.97
N ALA A 101 -0.53 -6.15 -1.17
CA ALA A 101 0.35 -7.21 -1.61
C ALA A 101 -0.24 -8.58 -1.31
N CYS A 102 -0.44 -9.39 -2.34
CA CYS A 102 -0.75 -10.81 -2.15
C CYS A 102 0.55 -11.53 -1.84
N HIS A 103 0.73 -11.94 -0.58
CA HIS A 103 1.82 -12.83 -0.21
C HIS A 103 1.51 -14.22 -0.77
N THR A 104 2.35 -14.70 -1.70
CA THR A 104 2.36 -16.13 -2.07
C THR A 104 3.07 -16.91 -0.97
N ALA A 105 2.47 -16.95 0.21
CA ALA A 105 2.72 -18.02 1.17
C ALA A 105 1.99 -19.26 0.63
N VAL A 106 2.54 -19.88 -0.42
CA VAL A 106 2.14 -21.23 -0.79
C VAL A 106 2.70 -22.14 0.29
N GLY A 107 1.92 -22.31 1.35
CA GLY A 107 2.04 -23.39 2.32
C GLY A 107 3.14 -23.23 3.35
N ASP A 108 2.89 -22.45 4.39
CA ASP A 108 3.08 -23.02 5.73
C ASP A 108 2.02 -22.44 6.68
N GLU A 109 1.45 -23.30 7.53
CA GLU A 109 0.43 -22.89 8.52
C GLU A 109 1.04 -22.09 9.69
N GLU A 110 2.35 -21.81 9.64
CA GLU A 110 3.14 -21.37 10.81
C GLU A 110 3.61 -19.90 10.84
N THR A 111 3.46 -19.06 9.80
CA THR A 111 4.16 -17.74 9.79
C THR A 111 3.32 -16.47 9.52
N PRO A 112 2.31 -16.15 10.37
CA PRO A 112 1.68 -14.82 10.39
C PRO A 112 2.63 -13.68 10.79
N ASP A 113 3.80 -14.00 11.37
CA ASP A 113 4.82 -13.03 11.75
C ASP A 113 5.42 -12.32 10.52
N GLU A 114 5.36 -12.90 9.33
CA GLU A 114 6.13 -12.41 8.19
C GLU A 114 5.54 -11.13 7.57
N ALA A 115 4.24 -11.02 7.35
CA ALA A 115 3.64 -9.77 6.85
C ALA A 115 3.88 -8.58 7.79
N ILE A 116 4.04 -8.84 9.10
CA ILE A 116 4.46 -7.83 10.07
C ILE A 116 5.86 -7.29 9.73
N HIS A 117 6.77 -8.12 9.21
CA HIS A 117 8.13 -7.69 8.86
C HIS A 117 8.18 -6.72 7.67
N LEU A 118 7.34 -6.90 6.64
CA LEU A 118 7.31 -5.99 5.49
C LEU A 118 6.68 -4.64 5.86
N ALA A 119 5.54 -4.68 6.54
CA ALA A 119 4.89 -3.48 7.05
C ALA A 119 5.78 -2.72 8.06
N ALA A 120 6.45 -3.44 8.97
CA ALA A 120 7.43 -2.84 9.89
C ALA A 120 8.63 -2.27 9.14
N GLY A 121 9.13 -2.95 8.10
CA GLY A 121 10.21 -2.46 7.26
C GLY A 121 9.89 -1.12 6.59
N LEU A 122 8.67 -0.96 6.07
CA LEU A 122 8.20 0.32 5.53
C LEU A 122 8.01 1.37 6.60
N GLN A 123 7.62 0.98 7.80
CA GLN A 123 7.59 1.91 8.93
C GLN A 123 9.01 2.40 9.27
N PHE A 124 10.00 1.51 9.28
CA PHE A 124 11.41 1.85 9.48
C PHE A 124 12.01 2.70 8.35
N SER A 125 11.51 2.55 7.11
CA SER A 125 11.96 3.41 6.00
C SER A 125 11.38 4.82 6.05
N GLY A 126 10.31 5.06 6.81
CA GLY A 126 9.78 6.40 7.10
C GLY A 126 8.27 6.54 7.09
N PHE A 127 7.50 5.52 6.67
CA PHE A 127 6.05 5.60 6.69
C PHE A 127 5.51 5.66 8.12
N LYS A 128 4.68 6.66 8.43
CA LYS A 128 4.11 6.85 9.77
C LYS A 128 2.97 5.86 10.05
N SER A 129 2.20 5.52 9.01
CA SER A 129 1.08 4.59 9.07
C SER A 129 1.10 3.64 7.88
N VAL A 130 0.99 2.35 8.16
CA VAL A 130 1.03 1.28 7.16
C VAL A 130 -0.21 0.40 7.32
N VAL A 131 -0.92 0.14 6.22
CA VAL A 131 -1.94 -0.92 6.14
C VAL A 131 -1.39 -2.04 5.26
N ASP A 132 -1.53 -3.28 5.69
CA ASP A 132 -1.04 -4.46 4.98
C ASP A 132 -1.98 -5.67 5.15
N MET A 133 -1.73 -6.76 4.43
CA MET A 133 -2.47 -8.03 4.47
C MET A 133 -1.56 -9.18 4.92
N LEU A 134 -1.99 -9.92 5.95
CA LEU A 134 -1.26 -11.06 6.49
C LEU A 134 -1.12 -12.21 5.48
N TRP A 135 -2.17 -12.48 4.70
CA TRP A 135 -2.20 -13.51 3.67
C TRP A 135 -3.11 -13.11 2.50
N GLU A 136 -3.06 -13.91 1.42
CA GLU A 136 -3.85 -13.68 0.22
C GLU A 136 -5.36 -13.76 0.49
N VAL A 137 -6.09 -12.84 -0.13
CA VAL A 137 -7.56 -12.84 -0.17
C VAL A 137 -8.01 -12.75 -1.61
N ASP A 138 -9.26 -13.15 -1.86
CA ASP A 138 -9.84 -13.03 -3.19
C ASP A 138 -9.77 -11.58 -3.70
N ASP A 139 -9.40 -11.39 -4.97
CA ASP A 139 -9.33 -10.08 -5.63
C ASP A 139 -10.59 -9.23 -5.44
N ALA A 140 -11.75 -9.88 -5.45
CA ALA A 140 -13.04 -9.23 -5.22
C ALA A 140 -13.15 -8.66 -3.80
N VAL A 141 -12.62 -9.37 -2.82
CA VAL A 141 -12.58 -8.95 -1.42
C VAL A 141 -11.57 -7.85 -1.20
N ALA A 142 -10.35 -7.98 -1.73
CA ALA A 142 -9.35 -6.91 -1.71
C ALA A 142 -9.92 -5.61 -2.28
N LYS A 143 -10.59 -5.69 -3.45
CA LYS A 143 -11.28 -4.56 -4.05
C LYS A 143 -12.31 -3.94 -3.12
N HIS A 144 -13.21 -4.74 -2.53
CA HIS A 144 -14.25 -4.23 -1.64
C HIS A 144 -13.69 -3.54 -0.40
N VAL A 145 -12.66 -4.14 0.22
CA VAL A 145 -12.01 -3.57 1.42
C VAL A 145 -11.29 -2.28 1.08
N VAL A 146 -10.53 -2.23 -0.02
CA VAL A 146 -9.82 -1.02 -0.45
C VAL A 146 -10.79 0.11 -0.80
N GLU A 147 -11.87 -0.18 -1.53
CA GLU A 147 -12.91 0.82 -1.85
C GLU A 147 -13.58 1.38 -0.58
N ALA A 148 -13.91 0.51 0.38
CA ALA A 148 -14.50 0.91 1.64
C ALA A 148 -13.50 1.72 2.49
N PHE A 149 -12.25 1.27 2.59
CA PHE A 149 -11.16 1.92 3.32
C PHE A 149 -11.00 3.36 2.84
N TYR A 150 -10.76 3.59 1.54
CA TYR A 150 -10.57 4.93 1.02
C TYR A 150 -11.85 5.78 1.03
N THR A 151 -13.02 5.16 1.10
CA THR A 151 -14.27 5.88 1.32
C THR A 151 -14.33 6.51 2.72
N TYR A 152 -13.90 5.77 3.74
CA TYR A 152 -13.76 6.30 5.11
C TYR A 152 -12.57 7.24 5.24
N MET A 153 -11.45 6.92 4.61
CA MET A 153 -10.23 7.73 4.66
C MET A 153 -10.44 9.13 4.08
N PHE A 154 -11.18 9.24 2.98
CA PHE A 154 -11.45 10.49 2.28
C PHE A 154 -12.95 10.79 2.28
N HIS A 155 -13.54 10.92 3.47
CA HIS A 155 -14.97 11.17 3.58
C HIS A 155 -15.37 12.46 2.82
N PRO A 156 -16.49 12.50 2.05
CA PRO A 156 -16.82 13.64 1.19
C PRO A 156 -16.98 14.99 1.90
N LYS A 157 -17.15 14.99 3.23
CA LYS A 157 -17.23 16.20 4.05
C LYS A 157 -15.86 16.75 4.48
N GLU A 158 -14.77 16.04 4.17
CA GLU A 158 -13.39 16.32 4.58
C GLU A 158 -12.47 16.49 3.36
N VAL A 159 -12.97 17.18 2.32
CA VAL A 159 -12.25 17.38 1.06
C VAL A 159 -10.89 18.04 1.30
N GLY A 160 -9.83 17.44 0.75
CA GLY A 160 -8.46 17.95 0.87
C GLY A 160 -7.75 17.64 2.19
N VAL A 161 -8.37 16.89 3.11
CA VAL A 161 -7.71 16.41 4.33
C VAL A 161 -7.15 15.01 4.08
N MET A 162 -5.83 14.89 4.21
CA MET A 162 -5.12 13.62 4.22
C MET A 162 -4.46 13.48 5.59
N ASP A 163 -4.95 12.54 6.39
CA ASP A 163 -4.54 12.37 7.78
C ASP A 163 -4.20 10.90 8.02
N PRO A 164 -2.91 10.54 8.15
CA PRO A 164 -2.51 9.14 8.33
C PRO A 164 -3.11 8.54 9.61
N MET A 165 -3.45 9.37 10.60
CA MET A 165 -4.01 8.92 11.88
C MET A 165 -5.41 8.32 11.78
N LYS A 166 -6.08 8.52 10.63
CA LYS A 166 -7.38 7.90 10.36
C LYS A 166 -7.28 6.48 9.86
N ALA A 167 -6.09 5.97 9.52
CA ALA A 167 -5.93 4.69 8.85
C ALA A 167 -6.51 3.52 9.66
N ALA A 168 -6.16 3.42 10.95
CA ALA A 168 -6.69 2.39 11.84
C ALA A 168 -8.23 2.42 11.91
N TRP A 169 -8.79 3.63 12.07
CA TRP A 169 -10.22 3.85 12.14
C TRP A 169 -10.91 3.50 10.82
N ALA A 170 -10.37 3.96 9.68
CA ALA A 170 -10.91 3.70 8.35
C ALA A 170 -10.89 2.21 8.02
N LEU A 171 -9.84 1.48 8.41
CA LEU A 171 -9.74 0.03 8.23
C LEU A 171 -10.77 -0.73 9.08
N ASN A 172 -10.94 -0.34 10.35
CA ASN A 172 -11.98 -0.91 11.21
C ASN A 172 -13.39 -0.65 10.65
N CYS A 173 -13.67 0.57 10.17
CA CYS A 173 -14.95 0.89 9.54
C CYS A 173 -15.19 0.10 8.24
N ALA A 174 -14.16 -0.08 7.42
CA ALA A 174 -14.23 -0.86 6.18
C ALA A 174 -14.55 -2.33 6.46
N THR A 175 -13.81 -2.98 7.35
CA THR A 175 -14.01 -4.39 7.72
C THR A 175 -15.36 -4.61 8.40
N HIS A 176 -15.86 -3.64 9.19
CA HIS A 176 -17.20 -3.72 9.78
C HIS A 176 -18.31 -3.58 8.74
N THR A 177 -18.17 -2.66 7.79
CA THR A 177 -19.16 -2.42 6.73
C THR A 177 -19.35 -3.63 5.82
N LEU A 178 -18.29 -4.41 5.64
CA LEU A 178 -18.28 -5.59 4.79
C LEU A 178 -18.66 -6.89 5.53
N LYS A 179 -18.99 -6.84 6.83
CA LYS A 179 -19.24 -8.03 7.66
C LYS A 179 -20.32 -8.99 7.15
N THR A 180 -21.27 -8.49 6.34
CA THR A 180 -22.35 -9.30 5.75
C THR A 180 -22.05 -9.76 4.32
N LYS A 181 -20.99 -9.22 3.69
CA LYS A 181 -20.61 -9.48 2.30
C LYS A 181 -19.33 -10.30 2.17
N VAL A 182 -18.44 -10.19 3.16
CA VAL A 182 -17.13 -10.83 3.17
C VAL A 182 -17.03 -11.67 4.45
N PRO A 183 -16.62 -12.96 4.34
CA PRO A 183 -16.39 -13.82 5.51
C PRO A 183 -15.36 -13.24 6.49
N LEU A 184 -15.35 -13.73 7.74
CA LEU A 184 -14.45 -13.20 8.76
C LEU A 184 -12.98 -13.47 8.42
N GLU A 185 -12.69 -14.68 7.98
CA GLU A 185 -11.38 -15.18 7.57
C GLU A 185 -10.74 -14.35 6.45
N GLN A 186 -11.56 -13.74 5.57
CA GLN A 186 -11.08 -12.86 4.52
C GLN A 186 -11.05 -11.36 4.91
N ARG A 187 -11.58 -11.00 6.08
CA ARG A 187 -11.54 -9.62 6.61
C ARG A 187 -10.50 -9.43 7.70
N MET A 188 -10.19 -10.48 8.46
CA MET A 188 -9.24 -10.42 9.58
C MET A 188 -7.78 -10.37 9.12
N VAL A 189 -7.53 -10.52 7.82
CA VAL A 189 -6.18 -10.51 7.24
C VAL A 189 -5.56 -9.11 7.26
N PHE A 190 -6.38 -8.07 7.26
CA PHE A 190 -5.90 -6.70 7.13
C PHE A 190 -5.40 -6.19 8.48
N ILE A 191 -4.15 -5.73 8.49
CA ILE A 191 -3.49 -5.17 9.66
C ILE A 191 -3.14 -3.71 9.44
N HIS A 192 -2.97 -3.00 10.54
CA HIS A 192 -2.47 -1.63 10.55
C HIS A 192 -1.33 -1.53 11.56
N ILE A 193 -0.25 -0.84 11.18
CA ILE A 193 0.90 -0.54 12.02
C ILE A 193 1.19 0.96 11.91
N GLY A 194 1.33 1.63 13.05
CA GLY A 194 1.71 3.04 13.12
C GLY A 194 0.64 3.96 13.70
N VAL A 195 0.68 5.24 13.33
CA VAL A 195 -0.05 6.34 13.99
C VAL A 195 -1.20 6.92 13.20
#